data_AF-A0A2D0JJB3-F1
#
_entry.id   AF-A0A2D0JJB3-F1
#
_cell.length_a   1.000
_cell.length_b   1.000
_cell.length_c   1.000
_cell.angle_alpha   90.00
_cell.angle_beta   90.00
_cell.angle_gamma   90.00
#
_symmetry.space_group_name_H-M   'P 1'
#
loop_
_entity.id
_entity.type
_entity.pdbx_description
1 polymer ?
#
loop_
_entity_poly.entity_id
_entity_poly.type
_entity_poly.pdbx_seq_one_letter_code
_entity_poly.pdbx_strand_id
1 'polypeptide(L)'
;MNSPEIRLSYRSSIKDLSITILHAIFFPLCAAWRWWKLHMASKKEILNDLSKYREKSDKLAENIYSISMKSLEVMSEIEHMMGRSEDEKHQKLIAKIHDLSEMILSSSNDTHEYSMSLMKDYGAAIKKISNSSEE
;
A
#
# COMPACT_ATOMS: atom_id res chain seq x y z
N MET A 1 43.55 12.63 -8.63
CA MET A 1 42.37 12.36 -9.49
C MET A 1 41.55 11.27 -8.81
N ASN A 2 40.47 11.65 -8.12
CA ASN A 2 39.59 10.71 -7.43
C ASN A 2 38.36 10.46 -8.29
N SER A 3 38.23 9.24 -8.82
CA SER A 3 37.17 8.87 -9.75
C SER A 3 35.81 8.73 -9.03
N PRO A 4 34.76 9.46 -9.45
CA PRO A 4 33.47 9.52 -8.77
C PRO A 4 32.62 8.24 -8.88
N GLU A 5 32.97 7.29 -9.75
CA GLU A 5 32.16 6.10 -10.01
C GLU A 5 32.17 5.06 -8.87
N ILE A 6 33.25 4.97 -8.11
CA ILE A 6 33.39 3.97 -7.02
C ILE A 6 32.46 4.30 -5.84
N ARG A 7 32.12 5.59 -5.64
CA ARG A 7 31.26 6.03 -4.53
C ARG A 7 29.77 5.74 -4.75
N LEU A 8 29.33 5.58 -6.01
CA LEU A 8 27.93 5.32 -6.33
C LEU A 8 27.56 3.83 -6.17
N SER A 9 28.48 2.93 -6.55
CA SER A 9 28.27 1.48 -6.42
C SER A 9 28.19 1.01 -4.96
N TYR A 10 29.04 1.55 -4.07
CA TYR A 10 29.00 1.22 -2.65
C TYR A 10 27.73 1.71 -1.94
N ARG A 11 27.11 2.80 -2.42
CA ARG A 11 25.94 3.41 -1.77
C ARG A 11 24.63 2.71 -2.12
N SER A 12 24.53 2.02 -3.26
CA SER A 12 23.35 1.19 -3.57
C SER A 12 23.41 -0.13 -2.80
N SER A 13 24.58 -0.79 -2.77
CA SER A 13 24.77 -2.08 -2.09
C SER A 13 24.48 -2.02 -0.58
N ILE A 14 24.84 -0.92 0.09
CA ILE A 14 24.54 -0.74 1.53
C ILE A 14 23.05 -0.52 1.79
N LYS A 15 22.32 0.13 0.88
CA LYS A 15 20.87 0.34 1.00
C LYS A 15 20.11 -0.98 0.86
N ASP A 16 20.48 -1.80 -0.12
CA ASP A 16 19.86 -3.11 -0.33
C ASP A 16 20.12 -4.05 0.85
N LEU A 17 21.33 -4.03 1.42
CA LEU A 17 21.67 -4.82 2.61
C LEU A 17 20.85 -4.38 3.85
N SER A 18 20.66 -3.07 4.03
CA SER A 18 19.88 -2.52 5.15
C SER A 18 18.39 -2.87 5.07
N ILE A 19 17.80 -2.85 3.86
CA ILE A 19 16.39 -3.20 3.63
C ILE A 19 16.17 -4.70 3.87
N THR A 20 17.11 -5.53 3.41
CA THR A 20 17.02 -6.99 3.55
C THR A 20 17.11 -7.42 5.02
N ILE A 21 17.99 -6.80 5.81
CA ILE A 21 18.13 -7.08 7.24
C ILE A 21 16.91 -6.56 8.03
N LEU A 22 16.39 -5.38 7.68
CA LEU A 22 15.19 -4.83 8.31
C LEU A 22 13.98 -5.75 8.06
N HIS A 23 13.80 -6.25 6.84
CA HIS A 23 12.76 -7.24 6.54
C HIS A 23 13.01 -8.59 7.23
N ALA A 24 14.24 -9.09 7.26
CA ALA A 24 14.56 -10.40 7.82
C ALA A 24 14.40 -10.47 9.36
N ILE A 25 14.53 -9.36 10.07
CA ILE A 25 14.44 -9.32 11.54
C ILE A 25 13.08 -8.81 12.00
N PHE A 26 12.56 -7.75 11.37
CA PHE A 26 11.34 -7.09 11.84
C PHE A 26 10.09 -7.92 11.54
N PHE A 27 10.03 -8.59 10.39
CA PHE A 27 8.88 -9.42 10.00
C PHE A 27 8.65 -10.63 10.91
N PRO A 28 9.68 -11.45 11.27
CA PRO A 28 9.47 -12.57 12.18
C PRO A 28 9.20 -12.13 13.63
N LEU A 29 9.77 -11.02 14.11
CA LEU A 29 9.46 -10.47 15.43
C LEU A 29 8.02 -9.95 15.52
N CYS A 30 7.53 -9.25 14.48
CA CYS A 30 6.13 -8.84 14.41
C CYS A 30 5.19 -10.05 14.30
N ALA A 31 5.56 -11.07 13.53
CA ALA A 31 4.77 -12.30 13.42
C ALA A 31 4.71 -13.04 14.77
N ALA A 32 5.83 -13.21 15.46
CA ALA A 32 5.91 -13.88 16.75
C ALA A 32 5.12 -13.12 17.84
N TRP A 33 5.23 -11.80 17.88
CA TRP A 33 4.47 -10.98 18.84
C TRP A 33 2.96 -11.03 18.57
N ARG A 34 2.56 -10.98 17.29
CA ARG A 34 1.16 -11.10 16.87
C ARG A 34 0.60 -12.50 17.17
N TRP A 35 1.42 -13.55 17.02
CA TRP A 35 1.04 -14.93 17.32
C TRP A 35 0.89 -15.18 18.84
N TRP A 36 1.79 -14.62 19.65
CA TRP A 36 1.68 -14.70 21.11
C TRP A 36 0.46 -13.95 21.65
N LYS A 37 0.17 -12.75 21.11
CA LYS A 37 -1.03 -11.97 21.48
C LYS A 37 -2.33 -12.70 21.11
N LEU A 38 -2.36 -13.40 19.97
CA LEU A 38 -3.52 -14.19 19.53
C LEU A 38 -3.80 -15.40 20.42
N HIS A 39 -2.78 -16.00 21.05
CA HIS A 39 -2.96 -17.16 21.93
C HIS A 39 -3.47 -16.81 23.34
N MET A 40 -3.32 -15.55 23.80
CA MET A 40 -3.75 -15.11 25.14
C MET A 40 -5.07 -14.32 25.15
N ALA A 41 -5.53 -13.82 24.01
CA ALA A 41 -6.75 -13.02 23.94
C ALA A 41 -8.01 -13.90 23.95
N SER A 42 -9.06 -13.47 24.66
CA SER A 42 -10.33 -14.20 24.63
C SER A 42 -10.99 -14.07 23.24
N LYS A 43 -11.79 -15.07 22.83
CA LYS A 43 -12.53 -15.06 21.54
C LYS A 43 -13.27 -13.74 21.29
N LYS A 44 -13.88 -13.17 22.33
CA LYS A 44 -14.61 -11.89 22.27
C LYS A 44 -13.68 -10.70 21.99
N GLU A 45 -12.50 -10.71 22.59
CA GLU A 45 -11.49 -9.67 22.40
C GLU A 45 -10.87 -9.75 21.00
N ILE A 46 -10.59 -10.97 20.52
CA ILE A 46 -10.15 -11.22 19.13
C ILE A 46 -11.20 -10.72 18.15
N LEU A 47 -12.48 -11.08 18.32
CA LEU A 47 -13.56 -10.61 17.44
C LEU A 47 -13.75 -9.09 17.47
N ASN A 48 -13.53 -8.44 18.62
CA ASN A 48 -13.62 -6.99 18.76
C ASN A 48 -12.42 -6.25 18.15
N ASP A 49 -11.20 -6.77 18.33
CA ASP A 49 -10.02 -6.25 17.64
C ASP A 49 -10.17 -6.43 16.12
N LEU A 50 -10.77 -7.55 15.71
CA LEU A 50 -11.08 -7.82 14.32
C LEU A 50 -12.15 -6.85 13.76
N SER A 51 -13.24 -6.56 14.47
CA SER A 51 -14.25 -5.62 13.97
C SER A 51 -13.66 -4.22 13.78
N LYS A 52 -12.83 -3.75 14.72
CA LYS A 52 -12.11 -2.47 14.63
C LYS A 52 -11.09 -2.44 13.50
N TYR A 53 -10.38 -3.55 13.27
CA TYR A 53 -9.45 -3.64 12.14
C TYR A 53 -10.20 -3.51 10.80
N ARG A 54 -11.37 -4.15 10.68
CA ARG A 54 -12.21 -4.05 9.47
C ARG A 54 -12.65 -2.60 9.22
N GLU A 55 -13.21 -1.94 10.23
CA GLU A 55 -13.65 -0.54 10.11
C GLU A 55 -12.52 0.39 9.64
N LYS A 56 -11.30 0.20 10.19
CA LYS A 56 -10.12 0.95 9.77
C LYS A 56 -9.67 0.62 8.35
N SER A 57 -9.76 -0.65 7.96
CA SER A 57 -9.42 -1.11 6.61
C SER A 57 -10.36 -0.52 5.57
N ASP A 58 -11.67 -0.53 5.85
CA ASP A 58 -12.69 0.01 4.95
C ASP A 58 -12.48 1.52 4.74
N LYS A 59 -12.24 2.25 5.84
CA LYS A 59 -11.90 3.68 5.79
C LYS A 59 -10.60 3.97 5.05
N LEU A 60 -9.60 3.09 5.16
CA LEU A 60 -8.34 3.23 4.43
C LEU A 60 -8.57 3.08 2.92
N ALA A 61 -9.38 2.10 2.50
CA ALA A 61 -9.73 1.91 1.10
C ALA A 61 -10.47 3.12 0.53
N GLU A 62 -11.44 3.67 1.26
CA GLU A 62 -12.15 4.89 0.88
C GLU A 62 -11.20 6.09 0.73
N ASN A 63 -10.26 6.26 1.66
CA ASN A 63 -9.29 7.36 1.61
C ASN A 63 -8.36 7.24 0.39
N ILE A 64 -7.85 6.03 0.11
CA ILE A 64 -6.98 5.81 -1.06
C ILE A 64 -7.74 6.12 -2.34
N TYR A 65 -8.98 5.64 -2.46
CA TYR A 65 -9.82 5.93 -3.62
C TYR A 65 -10.07 7.44 -3.78
N SER A 66 -10.41 8.14 -2.70
CA SER A 66 -10.64 9.59 -2.71
C SER A 66 -9.40 10.39 -3.11
N ILE A 67 -8.21 10.01 -2.61
CA ILE A 67 -6.93 10.65 -2.97
C ILE A 67 -6.62 10.41 -4.45
N SER A 68 -6.83 9.19 -4.95
CA SER A 68 -6.63 8.86 -6.36
C SER A 68 -7.53 9.70 -7.26
N MET A 69 -8.82 9.82 -6.94
CA MET A 69 -9.77 10.64 -7.69
C MET A 69 -9.40 12.13 -7.71
N LYS A 70 -9.05 12.69 -6.55
CA LYS A 70 -8.58 14.09 -6.46
C LYS A 70 -7.29 14.33 -7.23
N SER A 71 -6.39 13.35 -7.23
CA SER A 71 -5.13 13.45 -7.97
C SER A 71 -5.38 13.45 -9.47
N LEU A 72 -6.29 12.60 -9.97
CA LEU A 72 -6.71 12.57 -11.37
C LEU A 72 -7.42 13.87 -11.78
N GLU A 73 -8.26 14.44 -10.92
CA GLU A 73 -8.92 15.73 -11.16
C GLU A 73 -7.88 16.85 -11.36
N VAL A 74 -6.92 16.99 -10.45
CA VAL A 74 -5.81 17.96 -10.56
C VAL A 74 -4.99 17.73 -11.83
N MET A 75 -4.70 16.47 -12.17
CA MET A 75 -3.95 16.13 -13.37
C MET A 75 -4.70 16.54 -14.65
N SER A 76 -6.01 16.26 -14.71
CA SER A 76 -6.86 16.65 -15.83
C SER A 76 -6.96 18.17 -15.99
N GLU A 77 -7.04 18.92 -14.88
CA GLU A 77 -7.01 20.39 -14.93
C GLU A 77 -5.68 20.91 -15.49
N ILE A 78 -4.54 20.34 -15.05
CA ILE A 78 -3.22 20.72 -15.55
C ILE A 78 -3.09 20.37 -17.04
N GLU A 79 -3.52 19.18 -17.46
CA GLU A 79 -3.54 18.79 -18.87
C GLU A 79 -4.37 19.76 -19.72
N HIS A 80 -5.57 20.14 -19.25
CA HIS A 80 -6.43 21.08 -19.97
C HIS A 80 -5.81 22.49 -20.07
N MET A 81 -5.12 22.95 -19.01
CA MET A 81 -4.41 24.23 -19.03
C MET A 81 -3.22 24.20 -20.01
N MET A 82 -2.51 23.08 -20.10
CA MET A 82 -1.29 22.95 -20.90
C MET A 82 -1.54 22.52 -22.35
N GLY A 83 -2.64 21.82 -22.64
CA GLY A 83 -2.99 21.32 -23.98
C GLY A 83 -3.20 22.39 -25.04
N ARG A 84 -3.17 23.68 -24.66
CA ARG A 84 -3.18 24.83 -25.56
C ARG A 84 -1.79 25.37 -25.93
N SER A 85 -0.72 24.76 -25.40
CA SER A 85 0.66 25.21 -25.62
C SER A 85 1.42 24.27 -26.57
N GLU A 86 2.08 24.85 -27.58
CA GLU A 86 2.98 24.13 -28.50
C GLU A 86 4.41 24.00 -27.97
N ASP A 87 4.69 24.42 -26.72
CA ASP A 87 6.03 24.32 -26.14
C ASP A 87 6.41 22.85 -25.84
N GLU A 88 7.56 22.42 -26.34
CA GLU A 88 8.12 21.08 -26.14
C GLU A 88 8.25 20.72 -24.64
N LYS A 89 8.51 21.72 -23.78
CA LYS A 89 8.54 21.51 -22.32
C LYS A 89 7.17 21.18 -21.76
N HIS A 90 6.11 21.83 -22.25
CA HIS A 90 4.74 21.53 -21.84
C HIS A 90 4.31 20.15 -22.33
N GLN A 91 4.63 19.77 -23.56
CA GLN A 91 4.33 18.42 -24.07
C GLN A 91 5.00 17.31 -23.23
N LYS A 92 6.27 17.49 -22.83
CA LYS A 92 6.94 16.54 -21.92
C LYS A 92 6.30 16.47 -20.54
N LEU A 93 5.71 17.57 -20.06
CA LEU A 93 5.00 17.59 -18.79
C LEU A 93 3.63 16.91 -18.89
N ILE A 94 2.88 17.12 -19.99
CA ILE A 94 1.63 16.40 -20.28
C ILE A 94 1.89 14.89 -20.28
N ALA A 95 2.92 14.42 -20.99
CA ALA A 95 3.26 12.99 -21.03
C ALA A 95 3.52 12.40 -19.62
N LYS A 96 4.24 13.13 -18.76
CA LYS A 96 4.49 12.70 -17.38
C LYS A 96 3.23 12.68 -16.51
N ILE A 97 2.30 13.60 -16.75
CA ILE A 97 1.03 13.65 -16.03
C ILE A 97 0.14 12.48 -16.45
N HIS A 98 0.13 12.14 -17.74
CA HIS A 98 -0.54 10.97 -18.27
C HIS A 98 0.00 9.67 -17.65
N ASP A 99 1.33 9.49 -17.66
CA ASP A 99 1.98 8.32 -17.05
C ASP A 99 1.64 8.19 -15.55
N LEU A 100 1.60 9.33 -14.84
CA LEU A 100 1.24 9.36 -13.42
C LEU A 100 -0.23 9.03 -13.19
N SER A 101 -1.12 9.49 -14.08
CA SER A 101 -2.55 9.17 -14.04
C SER A 101 -2.80 7.69 -14.24
N GLU A 102 -2.10 7.05 -15.20
CA GLU A 102 -2.16 5.60 -15.41
C GLU A 102 -1.66 4.82 -14.19
N MET A 103 -0.54 5.23 -13.58
CA MET A 103 -0.02 4.60 -12.36
C MET A 103 -1.02 4.70 -11.20
N ILE A 104 -1.68 5.84 -11.04
CA ILE A 104 -2.70 6.05 -9.99
C ILE A 104 -3.92 5.17 -10.25
N LEU A 105 -4.40 5.11 -11.49
CA LEU A 105 -5.53 4.25 -11.86
C LEU A 105 -5.22 2.77 -11.60
N SER A 106 -4.05 2.29 -12.03
CA SER A 106 -3.60 0.92 -11.77
C SER A 106 -3.50 0.65 -10.27
N SER A 107 -2.83 1.53 -9.52
CA SER A 107 -2.66 1.36 -8.07
C SER A 107 -3.98 1.39 -7.31
N SER A 108 -4.94 2.19 -7.77
CA SER A 108 -6.30 2.25 -7.21
C SER A 108 -7.05 0.94 -7.42
N ASN A 109 -6.96 0.35 -8.62
CA ASN A 109 -7.54 -0.96 -8.91
C ASN A 109 -6.87 -2.07 -8.09
N ASP A 110 -5.54 -2.11 -8.04
CA ASP A 110 -4.80 -3.10 -7.24
C ASP A 110 -5.16 -3.00 -5.76
N THR A 111 -5.31 -1.78 -5.24
CA THR A 111 -5.73 -1.55 -3.85
C THR A 111 -7.17 -2.03 -3.62
N HIS A 112 -8.05 -1.81 -4.58
CA HIS A 112 -9.43 -2.27 -4.51
C HIS A 112 -9.50 -3.81 -4.49
N GLU A 113 -8.79 -4.47 -5.41
CA GLU A 113 -8.71 -5.94 -5.47
C GLU A 113 -8.10 -6.53 -4.20
N TYR A 114 -7.00 -5.94 -3.71
CA TYR A 114 -6.37 -6.33 -2.45
C TYR A 114 -7.35 -6.19 -1.27
N SER A 115 -8.09 -5.08 -1.19
CA SER A 115 -9.08 -4.85 -0.13
C SER A 115 -10.21 -5.87 -0.18
N MET A 116 -10.71 -6.18 -1.39
CA MET A 116 -11.74 -7.20 -1.60
C MET A 116 -11.27 -8.60 -1.21
N SER A 117 -10.04 -8.96 -1.59
CA SER A 117 -9.42 -10.25 -1.20
C SER A 117 -9.26 -10.33 0.31
N LEU A 118 -8.74 -9.27 0.92
CA LEU A 118 -8.56 -9.19 2.38
C LEU A 118 -9.90 -9.38 3.09
N MET A 119 -10.97 -8.72 2.65
CA MET A 119 -12.32 -8.88 3.21
C MET A 119 -12.83 -10.33 3.12
N LYS A 120 -12.57 -11.02 2.01
CA LYS A 120 -12.99 -12.41 1.79
C LYS A 120 -12.27 -13.36 2.74
N ASP A 121 -10.95 -13.25 2.82
CA ASP A 121 -10.12 -14.08 3.71
C ASP A 121 -10.46 -13.82 5.17
N TYR A 122 -10.80 -12.57 5.49
CA TYR A 122 -11.26 -12.17 6.80
C TYR A 122 -12.59 -12.80 7.20
N GLY A 123 -13.58 -12.77 6.30
CA GLY A 123 -14.86 -13.42 6.52
C GLY A 123 -14.71 -14.92 6.75
N ALA A 124 -13.78 -15.56 6.02
CA ALA A 124 -13.45 -16.96 6.23
C ALA A 124 -12.79 -17.22 7.60
N ALA A 125 -11.87 -16.36 8.03
CA ALA A 125 -11.21 -16.47 9.33
C ALA A 125 -12.20 -16.32 10.49
N ILE A 126 -13.11 -15.35 10.43
CA ILE A 126 -14.18 -15.18 11.44
C ILE A 126 -15.07 -16.42 11.52
N LYS A 127 -15.48 -16.99 10.38
CA LYS A 127 -16.29 -18.23 10.35
C LYS A 127 -15.55 -19.40 11.01
N LYS A 128 -14.25 -19.57 10.74
CA LYS A 128 -13.42 -20.60 11.38
C LYS A 128 -13.34 -20.42 12.89
N ILE A 129 -13.11 -19.19 13.38
CA ILE A 129 -13.09 -18.87 14.82
C ILE A 129 -14.47 -19.11 15.45
N SER A 130 -15.56 -18.82 14.72
CA SER A 130 -16.92 -19.07 15.20
C SER A 130 -17.16 -20.56 15.42
N ASN A 131 -16.85 -21.39 14.41
CA ASN A 131 -17.13 -22.81 14.40
C ASN A 131 -16.18 -23.63 15.28
N SER A 132 -14.95 -23.16 15.53
CA SER A 132 -13.98 -23.85 16.41
C SER A 132 -14.31 -23.77 17.91
N SER A 133 -15.50 -23.31 18.28
CA SER A 133 -15.98 -23.35 19.68
C SER A 133 -17.25 -24.17 19.86
N GLU A 134 -17.69 -24.90 18.84
CA GLU A 134 -18.79 -25.87 18.94
C GLU A 134 -18.30 -27.32 19.12
N GLU A 135 -16.97 -27.53 19.15
CA GLU A 135 -16.29 -28.74 19.63
C GLU A 135 -15.69 -28.51 21.02
#